data_AF-A0A817Q5D7-F1
#
_entry.id   AF-A0A817Q5D7-F1
#
_cell.length_a   1.000
_cell.length_b   1.000
_cell.length_c   1.000
_cell.angle_alpha   90.00
_cell.angle_beta   90.00
_cell.angle_gamma   90.00
#
_symmetry.space_group_name_H-M   'P 1'
#
loop_
_entity.id
_entity.type
_entity.pdbx_description
1 polymer ?
#
loop_
_entity_poly.entity_id
_entity_poly.type
_entity_poly.pdbx_seq_one_letter_code
_entity_poly.pdbx_strand_id
1 'polypeptide(L)'
;MSEYINNCFCCGYYLVRRYKRLVNDIFPQNPLHGLDRNNLERLRFYAVRKPEKLDKAFRYLCEKISRYLNNRNRPYVILGITAMDDIVKSCYQLLNIFVDDYLETLRLVLEERDDLELIEHAVASFESFCEIREEAPNYQRNYQFFVHRFTALCYYHDEMDKNKLRCLGLRGHHALFRKTANDELQNDAWKYMDQIVPSIIFNMEVAEQNQSQEATTTTVSPANVIIKNEQMTNEETSTLADIIFRDIFNRAHSNTNISICVQLILVHLDKNAKWIPGTTIFTGMSNLLNFLKKSFRIELQRSKGSPKYPDEHKFQAAVISGIDDFAENLPDFQMMEIIQCIASSLPTLYQNTEEHASEFNSNFRLQLLLLKTIQKITTQYQSEKSSEAISTLTTFPHQLFDPLIKLISSPEVEFRLLALEIIQLLVDRWHYADRLSKIRIFQDISQLGLPTGTKRSRLSDIPFMKKFGHQFRSQLYKCILFENNTKKIFYAIYCLMNIVTLEANDPDVLVDVIHFCFEIQSVIIKMMDEDQRKLPKTNYYGIHALIAAYFNLMSKLYDINQFSDHVDQVSEDIAFEQISGCREESFVLCTICLISI
;
A
#
# COMPACT_ATOMS: atom_id res chain seq x y z
N MET A 1 -31.75 -19.57 83.42
CA MET A 1 -30.36 -20.04 83.16
C MET A 1 -30.25 -20.41 81.69
N SER A 2 -30.32 -19.40 80.83
CA SER A 2 -30.16 -19.46 79.38
C SER A 2 -29.26 -18.28 79.03
N GLU A 3 -27.97 -18.49 79.12
CA GLU A 3 -26.88 -17.67 78.58
C GLU A 3 -25.58 -18.38 78.98
N TYR A 4 -24.55 -18.35 78.13
CA TYR A 4 -23.27 -19.08 78.19
C TYR A 4 -23.17 -20.41 77.43
N ILE A 5 -23.48 -20.40 76.12
CA ILE A 5 -22.63 -21.14 75.16
C ILE A 5 -22.29 -20.16 74.03
N ASN A 6 -21.31 -19.30 74.30
CA ASN A 6 -20.72 -18.40 73.32
C ASN A 6 -19.37 -18.97 72.86
N ASN A 7 -19.27 -19.19 71.54
CA ASN A 7 -18.08 -19.04 70.71
C ASN A 7 -16.75 -19.70 71.12
N CYS A 8 -16.40 -20.80 70.44
CA CYS A 8 -15.02 -21.07 70.03
C CYS A 8 -14.89 -20.88 68.51
N PHE A 9 -14.79 -19.63 68.06
CA PHE A 9 -14.54 -19.23 66.66
C PHE A 9 -13.07 -19.41 66.22
N CYS A 10 -12.20 -19.91 67.10
CA CYS A 10 -10.74 -19.94 66.89
C CYS A 10 -10.18 -21.27 66.35
N CYS A 11 -10.92 -22.39 66.42
CA CYS A 11 -10.40 -23.69 65.94
C CYS A 11 -10.52 -23.90 64.42
N GLY A 12 -11.47 -23.24 63.75
CA GLY A 12 -11.69 -23.40 62.30
C GLY A 12 -10.64 -22.73 61.41
N TYR A 13 -10.08 -21.60 61.85
CA TYR A 13 -9.13 -20.81 61.04
C TYR A 13 -7.76 -21.50 60.89
N TYR A 14 -7.31 -22.27 61.88
CA TYR A 14 -6.03 -23.00 61.83
C TYR A 14 -6.09 -24.30 61.01
N LEU A 15 -7.28 -24.85 60.75
CA LEU A 15 -7.51 -25.99 59.87
C LEU A 15 -7.46 -25.61 58.38
N VAL A 16 -7.57 -24.32 58.05
CA VAL A 16 -7.47 -23.81 56.67
C VAL A 16 -6.00 -23.77 56.24
N ARG A 17 -5.69 -24.45 55.12
CA ARG A 17 -4.36 -24.49 54.52
C ARG A 17 -3.80 -23.06 54.36
N ARG A 18 -2.53 -22.86 54.73
CA ARG A 18 -1.88 -21.53 54.82
C ARG A 18 -2.06 -20.65 53.57
N TYR A 19 -1.99 -21.24 52.37
CA TYR A 19 -2.17 -20.50 51.12
C TYR A 19 -3.59 -19.94 50.95
N LYS A 20 -4.63 -20.68 51.39
CA LYS A 20 -6.03 -20.22 51.35
C LYS A 20 -6.25 -19.05 52.29
N ARG A 21 -5.60 -19.05 53.47
CA ARG A 21 -5.62 -17.92 54.40
C ARG A 21 -4.99 -16.68 53.78
N LEU A 22 -3.77 -16.80 53.25
CA LEU A 22 -3.09 -15.70 52.56
C LEU A 22 -3.95 -15.09 51.44
N VAL A 23 -4.60 -15.93 50.63
CA VAL A 23 -5.51 -15.45 49.58
C VAL A 23 -6.76 -14.79 50.16
N ASN A 24 -7.32 -15.32 51.26
CA ASN A 24 -8.50 -14.73 51.88
C ASN A 24 -8.21 -13.37 52.54
N ASP A 25 -7.06 -13.24 53.20
CA ASP A 25 -6.65 -12.05 53.95
C ASP A 25 -6.37 -10.84 53.04
N ILE A 26 -6.26 -11.04 51.72
CA ILE A 26 -6.11 -9.97 50.73
C ILE A 26 -7.42 -9.19 50.52
N PHE A 27 -8.57 -9.85 50.68
CA PHE A 27 -9.87 -9.26 50.36
C PHE A 27 -10.48 -8.58 51.60
N PRO A 28 -10.77 -7.27 51.54
CA PRO A 28 -11.40 -6.56 52.65
C PRO A 28 -12.88 -6.95 52.83
N GLN A 29 -13.44 -6.60 53.99
CA GLN A 29 -14.88 -6.76 54.26
C GLN A 29 -15.76 -5.81 53.44
N ASN A 30 -15.23 -4.66 53.00
CA ASN A 30 -15.90 -3.73 52.10
C ASN A 30 -15.02 -3.54 50.85
N PRO A 31 -15.54 -3.82 49.64
CA PRO A 31 -14.75 -3.78 48.41
C PRO A 31 -14.23 -2.39 48.05
N LEU A 32 -14.87 -1.31 48.55
CA LEU A 32 -14.44 0.07 48.29
C LEU A 32 -13.07 0.41 48.90
N HIS A 33 -12.58 -0.37 49.88
CA HIS A 33 -11.27 -0.15 50.48
C HIS A 33 -10.09 -0.60 49.60
N GLY A 34 -10.36 -1.31 48.50
CA GLY A 34 -9.31 -1.88 47.66
C GLY A 34 -8.60 -3.07 48.30
N LEU A 35 -7.66 -3.67 47.57
CA LEU A 35 -6.88 -4.81 48.06
C LEU A 35 -5.98 -4.42 49.24
N ASP A 36 -5.85 -5.31 50.23
CA ASP A 36 -4.83 -5.16 51.27
C ASP A 36 -3.44 -5.43 50.66
N ARG A 37 -2.74 -4.35 50.33
CA ARG A 37 -1.41 -4.39 49.70
C ARG A 37 -0.37 -5.13 50.54
N ASN A 38 -0.44 -5.04 51.87
CA ASN A 38 0.52 -5.72 52.74
C ASN A 38 0.33 -7.24 52.68
N ASN A 39 -0.92 -7.72 52.64
CA ASN A 39 -1.20 -9.15 52.52
C ASN A 39 -0.94 -9.66 51.10
N LEU A 40 -1.11 -8.82 50.08
CA LEU A 40 -0.75 -9.14 48.70
C LEU A 40 0.78 -9.30 48.55
N GLU A 41 1.57 -8.41 49.15
CA GLU A 41 3.04 -8.55 49.20
C GLU A 41 3.47 -9.83 49.92
N ARG A 42 2.80 -10.19 51.02
CA ARG A 42 3.04 -11.47 51.71
C ARG A 42 2.74 -12.67 50.83
N LEU A 43 1.66 -12.63 50.05
CA LEU A 43 1.33 -13.67 49.08
C LEU A 43 2.38 -13.73 47.97
N ARG A 44 2.84 -12.59 47.46
CA ARG A 44 3.92 -12.50 46.47
C ARG A 44 5.22 -13.11 46.99
N PHE A 45 5.65 -12.74 48.20
CA PHE A 45 6.85 -13.31 48.82
C PHE A 45 6.72 -14.83 49.03
N TYR A 46 5.52 -15.28 49.40
CA TYR A 46 5.21 -16.70 49.52
C TYR A 46 5.30 -17.43 48.16
N ALA A 47 4.80 -16.79 47.10
CA ALA A 47 4.81 -17.29 45.72
C ALA A 47 6.23 -17.47 45.18
N VAL A 48 7.07 -16.44 45.27
CA VAL A 48 8.47 -16.46 44.81
C VAL A 48 9.29 -17.52 45.55
N ARG A 49 9.06 -17.68 46.86
CA ARG A 49 9.84 -18.61 47.68
C ARG A 49 9.41 -20.08 47.53
N LYS A 50 8.18 -20.34 47.05
CA LYS A 50 7.61 -21.69 46.92
C LYS A 50 6.77 -21.84 45.64
N PRO A 51 7.39 -22.05 44.47
CA PRO A 51 6.70 -22.14 43.17
C PRO A 51 5.56 -23.17 43.13
N GLU A 52 5.75 -24.36 43.70
CA GLU A 52 4.70 -25.41 43.75
C GLU A 52 3.46 -25.02 44.56
N LYS A 53 3.59 -24.05 45.47
CA LYS A 53 2.48 -23.58 46.31
C LYS A 53 1.80 -22.36 45.69
N LEU A 54 2.45 -21.70 44.73
CA LEU A 54 1.86 -20.64 43.93
C LEU A 54 0.71 -21.19 43.09
N ASP A 55 0.92 -22.31 42.38
CA ASP A 55 -0.12 -22.99 41.59
C ASP A 55 -1.42 -23.17 42.38
N LYS A 56 -1.32 -23.78 43.58
CA LYS A 56 -2.47 -24.02 44.46
C LYS A 56 -3.09 -22.75 45.02
N ALA A 57 -2.29 -21.72 45.27
CA ALA A 57 -2.77 -20.43 45.77
C ALA A 57 -3.51 -19.67 44.67
N PHE A 58 -2.94 -19.65 43.47
CA PHE A 58 -3.47 -18.97 42.30
C PHE A 58 -4.75 -19.64 41.81
N ARG A 59 -4.79 -20.98 41.70
CA ARG A 59 -6.02 -21.72 41.39
C ARG A 59 -7.14 -21.43 42.39
N TYR A 60 -6.82 -21.37 43.68
CA TYR A 60 -7.82 -21.02 44.70
C TYR A 60 -8.30 -19.56 44.60
N LEU A 61 -7.43 -18.63 44.18
CA LEU A 61 -7.84 -17.25 43.86
C LEU A 61 -8.80 -17.25 42.66
N CYS A 62 -8.50 -17.97 41.59
CA CYS A 62 -9.35 -18.13 40.41
C CYS A 62 -10.74 -18.72 40.79
N GLU A 63 -10.76 -19.83 41.54
CA GLU A 63 -12.00 -20.43 42.08
C GLU A 63 -12.82 -19.45 42.94
N LYS A 64 -12.14 -18.54 43.65
CA LYS A 64 -12.81 -17.51 44.46
C LYS A 64 -13.46 -16.45 43.58
N ILE A 65 -12.78 -16.04 42.51
CA ILE A 65 -13.30 -15.10 41.51
C ILE A 65 -14.50 -15.69 40.79
N SER A 66 -14.43 -16.95 40.33
CA SER A 66 -15.58 -17.64 39.72
C SER A 66 -16.79 -17.70 40.67
N ARG A 67 -16.57 -17.89 41.98
CA ARG A 67 -17.65 -17.83 42.98
C ARG A 67 -18.25 -16.43 43.13
N TYR A 68 -17.42 -15.38 43.12
CA TYR A 68 -17.92 -14.00 43.14
C TYR A 68 -18.70 -13.66 41.87
N LEU A 69 -18.24 -14.16 40.72
CA LEU A 69 -18.91 -14.01 39.42
C LEU A 69 -20.30 -14.66 39.45
N ASN A 70 -20.39 -15.93 39.88
CA ASN A 70 -21.66 -16.65 40.01
C ASN A 70 -22.63 -15.99 40.99
N ASN A 71 -22.10 -15.35 42.05
CA ASN A 71 -22.89 -14.62 43.03
C ASN A 71 -23.22 -13.17 42.60
N ARG A 72 -22.86 -12.77 41.37
CA ARG A 72 -23.02 -11.41 40.83
C ARG A 72 -22.37 -10.32 41.69
N ASN A 73 -21.30 -10.66 42.41
CA ASN A 73 -20.60 -9.72 43.28
C ASN A 73 -19.45 -9.04 42.53
N ARG A 74 -19.81 -8.12 41.63
CA ARG A 74 -18.93 -7.46 40.66
C ARG A 74 -17.71 -6.74 41.29
N PRO A 75 -17.85 -5.96 42.38
CA PRO A 75 -16.70 -5.29 42.99
C PRO A 75 -15.61 -6.26 43.49
N TYR A 76 -16.00 -7.43 43.99
CA TYR A 76 -15.03 -8.45 44.43
C TYR A 76 -14.39 -9.23 43.27
N VAL A 77 -15.09 -9.34 42.13
CA VAL A 77 -14.50 -9.86 40.89
C VAL A 77 -13.38 -8.92 40.43
N ILE A 78 -13.65 -7.60 40.39
CA ILE A 78 -12.67 -6.58 40.01
C ILE A 78 -11.43 -6.63 40.90
N LEU A 79 -11.61 -6.63 42.22
CA LEU A 79 -10.50 -6.80 43.18
C LEU A 79 -9.72 -8.09 42.93
N GLY A 80 -10.41 -9.18 42.61
CA GLY A 80 -9.79 -10.45 42.29
C GLY A 80 -8.91 -10.40 41.04
N ILE A 81 -9.40 -9.78 39.96
CA ILE A 81 -8.65 -9.58 38.71
C ILE A 81 -7.41 -8.72 38.99
N THR A 82 -7.54 -7.63 39.75
CA THR A 82 -6.40 -6.78 40.14
C THR A 82 -5.35 -7.58 40.92
N ALA A 83 -5.77 -8.46 41.83
CA ALA A 83 -4.85 -9.32 42.58
C ALA A 83 -4.16 -10.35 41.66
N MET A 84 -4.86 -10.90 40.67
CA MET A 84 -4.28 -11.79 39.67
C MET A 84 -3.22 -11.08 38.82
N ASP A 85 -3.51 -9.87 38.34
CA ASP A 85 -2.57 -9.07 37.54
C ASP A 85 -1.29 -8.75 38.30
N ASP A 86 -1.42 -8.37 39.58
CA ASP A 86 -0.26 -8.11 40.43
C ASP A 86 0.61 -9.36 40.61
N ILE A 87 0.00 -10.54 40.76
CA ILE A 87 0.75 -11.81 40.85
C ILE A 87 1.42 -12.15 39.51
N VAL A 88 0.70 -12.02 38.39
CA VAL A 88 1.20 -12.30 37.03
C VAL A 88 2.40 -11.41 36.72
N LYS A 89 2.30 -10.10 36.94
CA LYS A 89 3.41 -9.14 36.76
C LYS A 89 4.59 -9.45 37.67
N SER A 90 4.32 -9.84 38.91
CA SER A 90 5.33 -10.10 39.91
C SER A 90 6.06 -11.43 39.75
N CYS A 91 5.40 -12.43 39.15
CA CYS A 91 5.85 -13.81 39.08
C CYS A 91 5.89 -14.32 37.63
N TYR A 92 6.14 -13.44 36.66
CA TYR A 92 6.10 -13.78 35.22
C TYR A 92 7.07 -14.92 34.82
N GLN A 93 8.17 -15.11 35.56
CA GLN A 93 9.10 -16.23 35.38
C GLN A 93 8.44 -17.60 35.60
N LEU A 94 7.36 -17.65 36.38
CA LEU A 94 6.58 -18.85 36.68
C LEU A 94 5.26 -18.90 35.92
N LEU A 95 5.04 -17.99 34.96
CA LEU A 95 3.76 -17.80 34.27
C LEU A 95 3.21 -19.10 33.66
N ASN A 96 4.06 -19.92 33.06
CA ASN A 96 3.68 -21.20 32.45
C ASN A 96 3.03 -22.19 33.43
N ILE A 97 3.19 -22.01 34.74
CA ILE A 97 2.59 -22.89 35.75
C ILE A 97 1.09 -22.59 35.92
N PHE A 98 0.66 -21.33 35.75
CA PHE A 98 -0.68 -20.87 36.13
C PHE A 98 -1.38 -20.03 35.06
N VAL A 99 -0.79 -19.85 33.89
CA VAL A 99 -1.35 -19.05 32.79
C VAL A 99 -2.70 -19.58 32.30
N ASP A 100 -2.91 -20.89 32.30
CA ASP A 100 -4.18 -21.47 31.85
C ASP A 100 -5.31 -21.13 32.83
N ASP A 101 -5.06 -21.24 34.15
CA ASP A 101 -6.01 -20.80 35.19
C ASP A 101 -6.30 -19.28 35.10
N TYR A 102 -5.29 -18.48 34.72
CA TYR A 102 -5.43 -17.03 34.50
C TYR A 102 -6.33 -16.72 33.30
N LEU A 103 -6.01 -17.29 32.14
CA LEU A 103 -6.75 -17.07 30.90
C LEU A 103 -8.18 -17.62 31.03
N GLU A 104 -8.39 -18.75 31.70
CA GLU A 104 -9.73 -19.29 31.96
C GLU A 104 -10.57 -18.35 32.83
N THR A 105 -9.97 -17.71 33.84
CA THR A 105 -10.70 -16.73 34.65
C THR A 105 -11.08 -15.50 33.83
N LEU A 106 -10.17 -14.98 33.00
CA LEU A 106 -10.49 -13.87 32.09
C LEU A 106 -11.56 -14.27 31.06
N ARG A 107 -11.52 -15.51 30.57
CA ARG A 107 -12.55 -16.09 29.69
C ARG A 107 -13.93 -15.97 30.33
N LEU A 108 -14.07 -16.46 31.56
CA LEU A 108 -15.33 -16.43 32.32
C LEU A 108 -15.82 -14.99 32.58
N VAL A 109 -14.92 -14.06 32.90
CA VAL A 109 -15.31 -12.66 33.11
C VAL A 109 -15.77 -12.01 31.80
N LEU A 110 -15.07 -12.27 30.69
CA LEU A 110 -15.43 -11.75 29.37
C LEU A 110 -16.73 -12.37 28.82
N GLU A 111 -17.16 -13.55 29.29
CA GLU A 111 -18.47 -14.12 28.91
C GLU A 111 -19.66 -13.28 29.38
N GLU A 112 -19.50 -12.48 30.42
CA GLU A 112 -20.51 -11.51 30.86
C GLU A 112 -20.75 -10.47 29.75
N ARG A 113 -22.03 -10.25 29.38
CA ARG A 113 -22.40 -9.39 28.24
C ARG A 113 -22.85 -7.99 28.64
N ASP A 114 -23.35 -7.83 29.86
CA ASP A 114 -24.12 -6.64 30.26
C ASP A 114 -23.36 -5.72 31.23
N ASP A 115 -22.10 -6.03 31.55
CA ASP A 115 -21.31 -5.33 32.56
C ASP A 115 -20.03 -4.75 31.94
N LEU A 116 -20.11 -3.48 31.54
CA LEU A 116 -19.01 -2.75 30.89
C LEU A 116 -17.76 -2.71 31.79
N GLU A 117 -17.94 -2.52 33.10
CA GLU A 117 -16.83 -2.37 34.04
C GLU A 117 -16.05 -3.69 34.17
N LEU A 118 -16.75 -4.83 34.19
CA LEU A 118 -16.09 -6.14 34.16
C LEU A 118 -15.34 -6.39 32.86
N ILE A 119 -15.96 -6.07 31.71
CA ILE A 119 -15.33 -6.25 30.39
C ILE A 119 -14.07 -5.38 30.29
N GLU A 120 -14.14 -4.13 30.74
CA GLU A 120 -13.02 -3.20 30.74
C GLU A 120 -11.84 -3.73 31.56
N HIS A 121 -12.09 -4.18 32.79
CA HIS A 121 -11.04 -4.76 33.63
C HIS A 121 -10.45 -6.04 33.04
N ALA A 122 -11.27 -6.91 32.45
CA ALA A 122 -10.78 -8.14 31.85
C ALA A 122 -9.95 -7.89 30.58
N VAL A 123 -10.35 -6.92 29.74
CA VAL A 123 -9.57 -6.49 28.57
C VAL A 123 -8.26 -5.85 29.00
N ALA A 124 -8.27 -4.93 29.98
CA ALA A 124 -7.06 -4.29 30.48
C ALA A 124 -6.07 -5.29 31.10
N SER A 125 -6.58 -6.27 31.84
CA SER A 125 -5.83 -7.39 32.39
C SER A 125 -5.20 -8.24 31.27
N PHE A 126 -5.99 -8.60 30.25
CA PHE A 126 -5.49 -9.32 29.07
C PHE A 126 -4.42 -8.53 28.30
N GLU A 127 -4.60 -7.23 28.07
CA GLU A 127 -3.60 -6.36 27.46
C GLU A 127 -2.29 -6.38 28.25
N SER A 128 -2.38 -6.23 29.57
CA SER A 128 -1.21 -6.27 30.44
C SER A 128 -0.50 -7.62 30.40
N PHE A 129 -1.23 -8.73 30.27
CA PHE A 129 -0.66 -10.05 30.05
C PHE A 129 0.05 -10.18 28.69
N CYS A 130 -0.53 -9.60 27.64
CA CYS A 130 0.06 -9.61 26.30
C CYS A 130 1.39 -8.83 26.22
N GLU A 131 1.62 -7.87 27.11
CA GLU A 131 2.88 -7.12 27.17
C GLU A 131 4.04 -7.90 27.82
N ILE A 132 3.74 -8.98 28.56
CA ILE A 132 4.75 -9.78 29.23
C ILE A 132 5.55 -10.59 28.20
N ARG A 133 6.88 -10.39 28.20
CA ARG A 133 7.82 -11.18 27.41
C ARG A 133 8.13 -12.48 28.14
N GLU A 134 7.96 -13.60 27.45
CA GLU A 134 8.19 -14.93 27.99
C GLU A 134 9.49 -15.51 27.43
N GLU A 135 10.32 -16.09 28.29
CA GLU A 135 11.58 -16.72 27.86
C GLU A 135 11.34 -18.02 27.07
N ALA A 136 10.27 -18.74 27.41
CA ALA A 136 9.82 -19.95 26.73
C ALA A 136 8.29 -19.94 26.64
N PRO A 137 7.71 -19.29 25.60
CA PRO A 137 6.27 -19.18 25.48
C PRO A 137 5.64 -20.55 25.19
N ASN A 138 4.45 -20.78 25.73
CA ASN A 138 3.68 -21.97 25.40
C ASN A 138 2.99 -21.79 24.04
N TYR A 139 3.53 -22.45 23.00
CA TYR A 139 3.03 -22.45 21.61
C TYR A 139 1.67 -23.15 21.43
N GLN A 140 1.18 -23.89 22.43
CA GLN A 140 -0.12 -24.60 22.36
C GLN A 140 -1.28 -23.78 22.92
N ARG A 141 -1.05 -22.53 23.37
CA ARG A 141 -2.12 -21.68 23.92
C ARG A 141 -3.18 -21.39 22.87
N ASN A 142 -4.43 -21.66 23.23
CA ASN A 142 -5.56 -21.41 22.36
C ASN A 142 -6.19 -20.04 22.69
N TYR A 143 -6.07 -19.09 21.75
CA TYR A 143 -6.68 -17.76 21.87
C TYR A 143 -8.03 -17.63 21.12
N GLN A 144 -8.57 -18.72 20.56
CA GLN A 144 -9.77 -18.71 19.73
C GLN A 144 -10.98 -18.04 20.41
N PHE A 145 -11.21 -18.33 21.71
CA PHE A 145 -12.28 -17.66 22.45
C PHE A 145 -12.08 -16.14 22.48
N PHE A 146 -10.86 -15.67 22.77
CA PHE A 146 -10.56 -14.24 22.85
C PHE A 146 -10.72 -13.58 21.49
N VAL A 147 -10.27 -14.21 20.41
CA VAL A 147 -10.53 -13.77 19.03
C VAL A 147 -12.03 -13.57 18.83
N HIS A 148 -12.84 -14.60 19.05
CA HIS A 148 -14.29 -14.55 18.85
C HIS A 148 -14.97 -13.49 19.71
N ARG A 149 -14.56 -13.38 20.97
CA ARG A 149 -15.16 -12.44 21.91
C ARG A 149 -14.80 -11.00 21.57
N PHE A 150 -13.54 -10.70 21.26
CA PHE A 150 -13.13 -9.37 20.83
C PHE A 150 -13.77 -8.98 19.50
N THR A 151 -13.89 -9.91 18.56
CA THR A 151 -14.60 -9.68 17.29
C THR A 151 -16.07 -9.35 17.54
N ALA A 152 -16.74 -10.07 18.45
CA ALA A 152 -18.12 -9.77 18.82
C ALA A 152 -18.27 -8.37 19.46
N LEU A 153 -17.30 -7.93 20.27
CA LEU A 153 -17.28 -6.57 20.83
C LEU A 153 -17.09 -5.50 19.74
N CYS A 154 -16.26 -5.76 18.72
CA CYS A 154 -16.08 -4.87 17.57
C CYS A 154 -17.36 -4.66 16.75
N TYR A 155 -18.30 -5.61 16.79
CA TYR A 155 -19.62 -5.51 16.16
C TYR A 155 -20.73 -5.23 17.19
N TYR A 156 -20.45 -4.58 18.31
CA TYR A 156 -21.51 -4.24 19.26
C TYR A 156 -22.38 -3.10 18.70
N HIS A 157 -23.71 -3.17 18.84
CA HIS A 157 -24.64 -2.24 18.17
C HIS A 157 -25.58 -1.48 19.12
N ASP A 158 -25.65 -1.83 20.41
CA ASP A 158 -26.58 -1.18 21.33
C ASP A 158 -26.15 0.28 21.60
N GLU A 159 -27.10 1.22 21.57
CA GLU A 159 -26.83 2.66 21.56
C GLU A 159 -26.08 3.13 22.82
N MET A 160 -26.27 2.44 23.94
CA MET A 160 -25.56 2.67 25.19
C MET A 160 -24.15 2.04 25.12
N ASP A 161 -23.12 2.88 25.26
CA ASP A 161 -21.71 2.48 25.35
C ASP A 161 -21.13 1.68 24.15
N LYS A 162 -21.82 1.63 22.98
CA LYS A 162 -21.30 0.93 21.77
C LYS A 162 -19.85 1.22 21.45
N ASN A 163 -19.46 2.49 21.49
CA ASN A 163 -18.11 2.90 21.13
C ASN A 163 -17.07 2.43 22.14
N LYS A 164 -17.41 2.42 23.43
CA LYS A 164 -16.53 1.88 24.47
C LYS A 164 -16.34 0.38 24.28
N LEU A 165 -17.42 -0.37 24.05
CA LEU A 165 -17.34 -1.82 23.84
C LEU A 165 -16.57 -2.16 22.54
N ARG A 166 -16.82 -1.43 21.45
CA ARG A 166 -16.05 -1.57 20.20
C ARG A 166 -14.57 -1.27 20.41
N CYS A 167 -14.24 -0.20 21.14
CA CYS A 167 -12.88 0.16 21.50
C CYS A 167 -12.21 -0.94 22.34
N LEU A 168 -12.92 -1.53 23.31
CA LEU A 168 -12.42 -2.68 24.09
C LEU A 168 -12.15 -3.91 23.21
N GLY A 169 -13.01 -4.20 22.23
CA GLY A 169 -12.77 -5.25 21.24
C GLY A 169 -11.51 -4.99 20.42
N LEU A 170 -11.34 -3.77 19.90
CA LEU A 170 -10.17 -3.35 19.13
C LEU A 170 -8.87 -3.45 19.96
N ARG A 171 -8.90 -2.98 21.20
CA ARG A 171 -7.81 -3.10 22.18
C ARG A 171 -7.40 -4.54 22.43
N GLY A 172 -8.37 -5.42 22.66
CA GLY A 172 -8.14 -6.85 22.82
C GLY A 172 -7.49 -7.49 21.59
N HIS A 173 -8.00 -7.19 20.38
CA HIS A 173 -7.39 -7.64 19.14
C HIS A 173 -5.96 -7.14 18.96
N HIS A 174 -5.70 -5.87 19.25
CA HIS A 174 -4.36 -5.29 19.14
C HIS A 174 -3.37 -5.97 20.07
N ALA A 175 -3.73 -6.17 21.33
CA ALA A 175 -2.89 -6.87 22.31
C ALA A 175 -2.62 -8.31 21.89
N LEU A 176 -3.65 -9.05 21.48
CA LEU A 176 -3.49 -10.43 21.00
C LEU A 176 -2.57 -10.51 19.78
N PHE A 177 -2.77 -9.62 18.80
CA PHE A 177 -1.93 -9.56 17.61
C PHE A 177 -0.46 -9.24 17.99
N ARG A 178 -0.22 -8.29 18.89
CA ARG A 178 1.13 -7.97 19.37
C ARG A 178 1.80 -9.15 20.09
N LYS A 179 1.04 -9.94 20.85
CA LYS A 179 1.54 -11.13 21.55
C LYS A 179 1.96 -12.24 20.58
N THR A 180 1.19 -12.44 19.50
CA THR A 180 1.33 -13.61 18.62
C THR A 180 2.13 -13.33 17.33
N ALA A 181 2.10 -12.11 16.79
CA ALA A 181 2.76 -11.78 15.52
C ALA A 181 4.25 -11.42 15.63
N ASN A 182 4.77 -11.23 16.85
CA ASN A 182 6.18 -10.86 17.08
C ASN A 182 7.12 -12.07 17.18
N ASP A 183 6.61 -13.29 17.25
CA ASP A 183 7.40 -14.52 17.44
C ASP A 183 7.26 -15.41 16.19
N GLU A 184 8.38 -15.64 15.48
CA GLU A 184 8.45 -16.44 14.25
C GLU A 184 7.92 -17.88 14.45
N LEU A 185 7.91 -18.36 15.68
CA LEU A 185 7.43 -19.68 16.08
C LEU A 185 5.92 -19.71 16.44
N GLN A 186 5.28 -18.57 16.74
CA GLN A 186 3.83 -18.43 17.03
C GLN A 186 3.05 -17.78 15.88
N ASN A 187 3.34 -18.13 14.62
CA ASN A 187 2.67 -17.56 13.45
C ASN A 187 1.15 -17.88 13.34
N ASP A 188 0.55 -18.43 14.40
CA ASP A 188 -0.89 -18.70 14.59
C ASP A 188 -1.75 -17.44 14.57
N ALA A 189 -1.18 -16.25 14.78
CA ALA A 189 -1.89 -14.96 14.66
C ALA A 189 -2.62 -14.83 13.31
N TRP A 190 -1.97 -15.28 12.24
CA TRP A 190 -2.45 -15.14 10.87
C TRP A 190 -3.60 -16.10 10.53
N LYS A 191 -3.81 -17.16 11.35
CA LYS A 191 -4.92 -18.10 11.19
C LYS A 191 -6.29 -17.44 11.40
N TYR A 192 -6.34 -16.35 12.18
CA TYR A 192 -7.58 -15.70 12.59
C TYR A 192 -7.84 -14.37 11.86
N MET A 193 -7.00 -14.01 10.89
CA MET A 193 -7.09 -12.72 10.20
C MET A 193 -8.37 -12.56 9.39
N ASP A 194 -8.96 -13.67 8.95
CA ASP A 194 -10.27 -13.73 8.29
C ASP A 194 -11.42 -13.19 9.15
N GLN A 195 -11.27 -13.20 10.47
CA GLN A 195 -12.24 -12.66 11.43
C GLN A 195 -11.79 -11.30 11.98
N ILE A 196 -10.50 -11.16 12.28
CA ILE A 196 -9.93 -9.95 12.89
C ILE A 196 -10.01 -8.77 11.92
N VAL A 197 -9.49 -8.91 10.69
CA VAL A 197 -9.36 -7.79 9.75
C VAL A 197 -10.72 -7.19 9.38
N PRO A 198 -11.76 -7.97 9.02
CA PRO A 198 -13.07 -7.39 8.73
C PRO A 198 -13.68 -6.61 9.90
N SER A 199 -13.47 -7.07 11.15
CA SER A 199 -13.97 -6.38 12.34
C SER A 199 -13.29 -5.01 12.58
N ILE A 200 -12.01 -4.89 12.20
CA ILE A 200 -11.27 -3.63 12.25
C ILE A 200 -11.74 -2.70 11.14
N ILE A 201 -11.86 -3.20 9.90
CA ILE A 201 -12.32 -2.40 8.77
C ILE A 201 -13.74 -1.86 9.03
N PHE A 202 -14.63 -2.67 9.58
CA PHE A 202 -15.97 -2.22 9.99
C PHE A 202 -15.92 -0.98 10.89
N ASN A 203 -15.02 -0.96 11.89
CA ASN A 203 -14.90 0.17 12.81
C ASN A 203 -14.22 1.41 12.19
N MET A 204 -13.40 1.24 11.15
CA MET A 204 -12.89 2.36 10.34
C MET A 204 -14.01 3.00 9.50
N GLU A 205 -14.89 2.19 8.93
CA GLU A 205 -15.96 2.65 8.03
C GLU A 205 -17.15 3.29 8.75
N VAL A 206 -17.42 2.91 10.00
CA VAL A 206 -18.54 3.47 10.78
C VAL A 206 -18.41 4.99 10.97
N ALA A 207 -17.21 5.53 11.07
CA ALA A 207 -17.02 6.99 11.17
C ALA A 207 -17.38 7.70 9.86
N GLU A 208 -17.03 7.11 8.71
CA GLU A 208 -17.28 7.68 7.38
C GLU A 208 -18.78 7.72 7.02
N GLN A 209 -19.53 6.70 7.46
CA GLN A 209 -20.97 6.61 7.21
C GLN A 209 -21.77 7.73 7.92
N ASN A 210 -21.34 8.14 9.11
CA ASN A 210 -22.01 9.19 9.87
C ASN A 210 -21.75 10.59 9.30
N GLN A 211 -20.53 10.85 8.78
CA GLN A 211 -20.19 12.12 8.13
C GLN A 211 -20.99 12.36 6.83
N SER A 212 -21.34 11.29 6.12
CA SER A 212 -22.12 11.37 4.88
C SER A 212 -23.61 11.72 5.12
N GLN A 213 -24.14 11.42 6.31
CA GLN A 213 -25.54 11.69 6.66
C GLN A 213 -25.76 13.10 7.25
N GLU A 214 -24.75 13.70 7.89
CA GLU A 214 -24.84 15.09 8.41
C GLU A 214 -24.87 16.13 7.28
N ALA A 215 -24.29 15.85 6.12
CA ALA A 215 -24.27 16.77 4.97
C ALA A 215 -25.64 16.96 4.28
N THR A 216 -26.63 16.10 4.56
CA THR A 216 -27.98 16.20 3.96
C THR A 216 -29.04 16.79 4.89
N THR A 217 -28.74 17.02 6.18
CA THR A 217 -29.75 17.55 7.12
C THR A 217 -29.16 18.51 8.15
N THR A 218 -29.05 19.80 7.84
CA THR A 218 -29.24 20.86 8.87
C THR A 218 -29.46 22.25 8.29
N THR A 219 -30.73 22.60 8.08
CA THR A 219 -31.26 23.91 8.48
C THR A 219 -31.95 23.76 9.84
N VAL A 220 -31.21 23.65 10.95
CA VAL A 220 -31.75 24.02 12.29
C VAL A 220 -30.65 24.52 13.22
N SER A 221 -30.97 25.62 13.89
CA SER A 221 -30.28 26.45 14.88
C SER A 221 -29.34 25.78 15.91
N PRO A 222 -28.27 26.48 16.35
CA PRO A 222 -27.35 26.02 17.39
C PRO A 222 -27.85 26.44 18.78
N ALA A 223 -28.46 25.51 19.50
CA ALA A 223 -28.61 25.62 20.94
C ALA A 223 -28.81 24.23 21.54
N ASN A 224 -27.70 23.52 21.81
CA ASN A 224 -27.67 22.60 22.94
C ASN A 224 -26.28 22.59 23.55
N VAL A 225 -26.29 22.90 24.84
CA VAL A 225 -25.20 23.03 25.78
C VAL A 225 -24.28 21.82 25.73
N ILE A 226 -22.98 22.08 25.57
CA ILE A 226 -21.90 21.11 25.73
C ILE A 226 -21.88 20.68 27.21
N ILE A 227 -22.52 19.57 27.52
CA ILE A 227 -22.14 18.74 28.66
C ILE A 227 -21.06 17.80 28.11
N LYS A 228 -19.80 18.02 28.50
CA LYS A 228 -18.71 17.06 28.28
C LYS A 228 -18.98 15.83 29.14
N ASN A 229 -19.76 14.89 28.64
CA ASN A 229 -19.73 13.52 29.14
C ASN A 229 -18.54 12.81 28.49
N GLU A 230 -17.75 12.09 29.28
CA GLU A 230 -16.63 11.20 28.88
C GLU A 230 -17.15 9.99 28.05
N GLN A 231 -17.86 10.26 26.96
CA GLN A 231 -18.33 9.25 26.03
C GLN A 231 -17.31 9.14 24.88
N MET A 232 -16.71 7.96 24.74
CA MET A 232 -15.84 7.61 23.61
C MET A 232 -16.57 7.89 22.30
N THR A 233 -15.97 8.70 21.44
CA THR A 233 -16.56 9.10 20.17
C THR A 233 -16.36 8.03 19.09
N ASN A 234 -17.18 8.08 18.04
CA ASN A 234 -16.98 7.24 16.85
C ASN A 234 -15.61 7.50 16.20
N GLU A 235 -15.15 8.76 16.24
CA GLU A 235 -13.88 9.19 15.64
C GLU A 235 -12.66 8.59 16.37
N GLU A 236 -12.67 8.59 17.70
CA GLU A 236 -11.62 7.93 18.52
C GLU A 236 -11.56 6.43 18.25
N THR A 237 -12.73 5.78 18.14
CA THR A 237 -12.83 4.33 17.86
C THR A 237 -12.30 4.00 16.45
N SER A 238 -12.65 4.82 15.45
CA SER A 238 -12.16 4.70 14.08
C SER A 238 -10.65 4.95 13.98
N THR A 239 -10.14 5.96 14.70
CA THR A 239 -8.71 6.27 14.73
C THR A 239 -7.91 5.10 15.31
N LEU A 240 -8.41 4.49 16.39
CA LEU A 240 -7.81 3.28 16.95
C LEU A 240 -7.82 2.13 15.93
N ALA A 241 -8.93 1.92 15.22
CA ALA A 241 -9.04 0.89 14.19
C ALA A 241 -8.01 1.11 13.05
N ASP A 242 -7.83 2.34 12.56
CA ASP A 242 -6.81 2.68 11.56
C ASP A 242 -5.38 2.40 12.07
N ILE A 243 -5.08 2.76 13.33
CA ILE A 243 -3.78 2.47 13.95
C ILE A 243 -3.51 0.96 13.98
N ILE A 244 -4.50 0.16 14.39
CA ILE A 244 -4.36 -1.29 14.48
C ILE A 244 -4.23 -1.91 13.08
N PHE A 245 -5.03 -1.45 12.12
CA PHE A 245 -4.96 -1.89 10.74
C PHE A 245 -3.56 -1.64 10.17
N ARG A 246 -3.01 -0.44 10.36
CA ARG A 246 -1.62 -0.12 9.96
C ARG A 246 -0.59 -1.00 10.69
N ASP A 247 -0.74 -1.26 11.99
CA ASP A 247 0.19 -2.13 12.74
C ASP A 247 0.17 -3.58 12.22
N ILE A 248 -1.01 -4.11 11.87
CA ILE A 248 -1.15 -5.44 11.25
C ILE A 248 -0.39 -5.51 9.93
N PHE A 249 -0.65 -4.55 9.05
CA PHE A 249 0.05 -4.47 7.77
C PHE A 249 1.55 -4.35 8.01
N ASN A 250 1.99 -3.44 8.88
CA ASN A 250 3.41 -3.13 9.11
C ASN A 250 4.25 -4.33 9.59
N ARG A 251 3.60 -5.38 10.11
CA ARG A 251 4.22 -6.63 10.56
C ARG A 251 4.02 -7.80 9.61
N ALA A 252 3.44 -7.59 8.43
CA ALA A 252 3.41 -8.58 7.35
C ALA A 252 4.81 -8.70 6.72
N HIS A 253 5.73 -9.39 7.40
CA HIS A 253 7.12 -9.53 6.98
C HIS A 253 7.35 -10.60 5.89
N SER A 254 6.39 -11.48 5.64
CA SER A 254 6.47 -12.54 4.64
C SER A 254 5.55 -12.26 3.45
N ASN A 255 5.88 -12.82 2.28
CA ASN A 255 5.04 -12.75 1.09
C ASN A 255 3.62 -13.31 1.35
N THR A 256 3.53 -14.39 2.13
CA THR A 256 2.28 -15.07 2.47
C THR A 256 1.40 -14.17 3.32
N ASN A 257 1.97 -13.47 4.30
CA ASN A 257 1.23 -12.55 5.18
C ASN A 257 0.69 -11.35 4.39
N ILE A 258 1.47 -10.82 3.44
CA ILE A 258 1.00 -9.74 2.55
C ILE A 258 -0.14 -10.22 1.67
N SER A 259 -0.02 -11.38 1.03
CA SER A 259 -1.11 -11.95 0.22
C SER A 259 -2.37 -12.16 1.04
N ILE A 260 -2.27 -12.62 2.30
CA ILE A 260 -3.42 -12.73 3.21
C ILE A 260 -4.04 -11.35 3.45
N CYS A 261 -3.24 -10.35 3.83
CA CYS A 261 -3.71 -8.98 4.05
C CYS A 261 -4.43 -8.39 2.83
N VAL A 262 -3.84 -8.52 1.64
CA VAL A 262 -4.42 -8.04 0.38
C VAL A 262 -5.72 -8.76 0.10
N GLN A 263 -5.73 -10.10 0.11
CA GLN A 263 -6.93 -10.90 -0.16
C GLN A 263 -8.08 -10.55 0.78
N LEU A 264 -7.80 -10.31 2.06
CA LEU A 264 -8.82 -9.97 3.05
C LEU A 264 -9.45 -8.59 2.78
N ILE A 265 -8.65 -7.60 2.36
CA ILE A 265 -9.21 -6.31 1.93
C ILE A 265 -10.07 -6.51 0.68
N LEU A 266 -9.54 -7.15 -0.36
CA LEU A 266 -10.25 -7.35 -1.63
C LEU A 266 -11.60 -8.04 -1.41
N VAL A 267 -11.61 -9.15 -0.65
CA VAL A 267 -12.84 -9.89 -0.32
C VAL A 267 -13.82 -9.03 0.49
N HIS A 268 -13.32 -8.18 1.39
CA HIS A 268 -14.18 -7.25 2.14
C HIS A 268 -14.79 -6.18 1.22
N LEU A 269 -14.00 -5.59 0.33
CA LEU A 269 -14.47 -4.58 -0.63
C LEU A 269 -15.51 -5.18 -1.58
N ASP A 270 -15.25 -6.39 -2.11
CA ASP A 270 -16.18 -7.12 -2.98
C ASP A 270 -17.50 -7.42 -2.28
N LYS A 271 -17.44 -8.02 -1.08
CA LYS A 271 -18.65 -8.41 -0.33
C LYS A 271 -19.52 -7.22 0.04
N ASN A 272 -18.92 -6.07 0.31
CA ASN A 272 -19.64 -4.88 0.74
C ASN A 272 -19.90 -3.88 -0.42
N ALA A 273 -19.47 -4.19 -1.64
CA ALA A 273 -19.51 -3.30 -2.80
C ALA A 273 -18.91 -1.90 -2.51
N LYS A 274 -17.83 -1.87 -1.71
CA LYS A 274 -17.18 -0.65 -1.21
C LYS A 274 -15.93 -0.26 -2.01
N TRP A 275 -15.91 -0.54 -3.30
CA TRP A 275 -14.92 -0.03 -4.25
C TRP A 275 -15.01 1.49 -4.50
N ILE A 276 -15.65 2.21 -3.57
CA ILE A 276 -15.90 3.65 -3.58
C ILE A 276 -14.83 4.30 -2.68
N PRO A 277 -14.35 5.53 -2.99
CA PRO A 277 -13.34 6.21 -2.19
C PRO A 277 -13.60 6.21 -0.68
N GLY A 278 -12.61 5.71 0.07
CA GLY A 278 -12.62 5.65 1.53
C GLY A 278 -11.23 5.38 2.11
N THR A 279 -11.08 5.57 3.42
CA THR A 279 -9.80 5.44 4.14
C THR A 279 -9.18 4.05 4.02
N THR A 280 -9.99 3.00 3.87
CA THR A 280 -9.54 1.61 3.76
C THR A 280 -8.68 1.37 2.51
N ILE A 281 -9.16 1.77 1.33
CA ILE A 281 -8.45 1.60 0.05
C ILE A 281 -7.15 2.40 0.07
N PHE A 282 -7.22 3.67 0.47
CA PHE A 282 -6.05 4.54 0.53
C PHE A 282 -4.99 4.01 1.51
N THR A 283 -5.41 3.54 2.67
CA THR A 283 -4.51 2.99 3.70
C THR A 283 -3.88 1.68 3.25
N GLY A 284 -4.65 0.76 2.64
CA GLY A 284 -4.12 -0.47 2.05
C GLY A 284 -3.04 -0.20 1.01
N MET A 285 -3.32 0.69 0.05
CA MET A 285 -2.38 1.06 -1.01
C MET A 285 -1.13 1.77 -0.49
N SER A 286 -1.31 2.74 0.41
CA SER A 286 -0.19 3.46 1.03
C SER A 286 0.73 2.51 1.81
N ASN A 287 0.16 1.54 2.53
CA ASN A 287 0.92 0.52 3.25
C ASN A 287 1.69 -0.40 2.28
N LEU A 288 1.07 -0.88 1.19
CA LEU A 288 1.75 -1.67 0.16
C LEU A 288 2.95 -0.92 -0.45
N LEU A 289 2.76 0.36 -0.80
CA LEU A 289 3.86 1.19 -1.29
C LEU A 289 4.98 1.37 -0.26
N ASN A 290 4.62 1.50 1.03
CA ASN A 290 5.60 1.57 2.11
C ASN A 290 6.34 0.23 2.29
N PHE A 291 5.69 -0.93 2.11
CA PHE A 291 6.38 -2.23 2.09
C PHE A 291 7.38 -2.32 0.96
N LEU A 292 7.00 -1.89 -0.25
CA LEU A 292 7.90 -1.89 -1.39
C LEU A 292 9.15 -1.04 -1.12
N LYS A 293 8.95 0.17 -0.57
CA LYS A 293 10.05 1.06 -0.16
C LYS A 293 10.92 0.45 0.96
N LYS A 294 10.32 -0.18 1.97
CA LYS A 294 11.02 -0.77 3.13
C LYS A 294 11.81 -2.01 2.74
N SER A 295 11.18 -2.93 1.99
CA SER A 295 11.80 -4.12 1.38
C SER A 295 13.07 -3.76 0.63
N PHE A 296 12.96 -2.74 -0.24
CA PHE A 296 14.10 -2.25 -0.98
C PHE A 296 15.22 -1.68 -0.08
N ARG A 297 14.88 -0.89 0.95
CA ARG A 297 15.88 -0.39 1.92
C ARG A 297 16.61 -1.54 2.64
N ILE A 298 15.90 -2.62 2.98
CA ILE A 298 16.48 -3.82 3.62
C ILE A 298 17.44 -4.54 2.66
N GLU A 299 17.03 -4.75 1.40
CA GLU A 299 17.88 -5.33 0.35
C GLU A 299 19.19 -4.53 0.23
N LEU A 300 19.09 -3.21 0.23
CA LEU A 300 20.24 -2.32 0.09
C LEU A 300 21.23 -2.42 1.26
N GLN A 301 20.72 -2.37 2.49
CA GLN A 301 21.54 -2.46 3.71
C GLN A 301 22.29 -3.80 3.78
N ARG A 302 21.71 -4.88 3.24
CA ARG A 302 22.25 -6.25 3.32
C ARG A 302 23.10 -6.66 2.12
N SER A 303 23.08 -5.88 1.02
CA SER A 303 23.91 -6.12 -0.17
C SER A 303 25.42 -5.91 0.06
N LYS A 304 25.82 -5.30 1.19
CA LYS A 304 27.24 -5.16 1.57
C LYS A 304 27.92 -6.46 2.05
N GLY A 305 27.26 -7.62 2.03
CA GLY A 305 27.93 -8.88 2.42
C GLY A 305 27.18 -10.21 2.34
N SER A 306 26.05 -10.37 1.62
CA SER A 306 25.34 -11.67 1.56
C SER A 306 24.65 -11.94 0.21
N PRO A 307 24.42 -13.21 -0.20
CA PRO A 307 23.81 -13.55 -1.48
C PRO A 307 22.37 -13.05 -1.57
N LYS A 308 21.95 -12.66 -2.79
CA LYS A 308 20.58 -12.22 -3.10
C LYS A 308 19.57 -13.26 -2.59
N TYR A 309 18.69 -12.85 -1.69
CA TYR A 309 17.63 -13.71 -1.17
C TYR A 309 16.47 -13.75 -2.17
N PRO A 310 16.14 -14.91 -2.77
CA PRO A 310 15.01 -15.03 -3.70
C PRO A 310 13.66 -14.69 -3.05
N ASP A 311 13.55 -14.78 -1.73
CA ASP A 311 12.32 -14.51 -1.00
C ASP A 311 11.98 -13.02 -0.92
N GLU A 312 12.97 -12.12 -0.99
CA GLU A 312 12.75 -10.67 -1.04
C GLU A 312 12.17 -10.25 -2.41
N HIS A 313 12.65 -10.84 -3.51
CA HIS A 313 12.06 -10.59 -4.83
C HIS A 313 10.64 -11.16 -4.95
N LYS A 314 10.38 -12.32 -4.34
CA LYS A 314 9.00 -12.85 -4.23
C LYS A 314 8.11 -11.93 -3.40
N PHE A 315 8.65 -11.35 -2.32
CA PHE A 315 7.95 -10.36 -1.52
C PHE A 315 7.62 -9.09 -2.34
N GLN A 316 8.59 -8.51 -3.02
CA GLN A 316 8.39 -7.35 -3.90
C GLN A 316 7.36 -7.65 -5.00
N ALA A 317 7.44 -8.83 -5.63
CA ALA A 317 6.48 -9.26 -6.63
C ALA A 317 5.06 -9.43 -6.07
N ALA A 318 4.92 -9.99 -4.86
CA ALA A 318 3.62 -10.10 -4.18
C ALA A 318 3.03 -8.73 -3.84
N VAL A 319 3.85 -7.77 -3.41
CA VAL A 319 3.43 -6.39 -3.16
C VAL A 319 2.97 -5.71 -4.47
N ILE A 320 3.72 -5.87 -5.56
CA ILE A 320 3.34 -5.33 -6.87
C ILE A 320 2.06 -5.98 -7.38
N SER A 321 1.90 -7.31 -7.20
CA SER A 321 0.65 -8.00 -7.54
C SER A 321 -0.51 -7.44 -6.74
N GLY A 322 -0.36 -7.24 -5.43
CA GLY A 322 -1.44 -6.69 -4.62
C GLY A 322 -1.84 -5.28 -5.06
N ILE A 323 -0.87 -4.42 -5.40
CA ILE A 323 -1.13 -3.08 -5.97
C ILE A 323 -1.91 -3.18 -7.30
N ASP A 324 -1.60 -4.18 -8.13
CA ASP A 324 -2.30 -4.49 -9.38
C ASP A 324 -3.74 -4.92 -9.13
N ASP A 325 -3.96 -5.86 -8.19
CA ASP A 325 -5.28 -6.38 -7.82
C ASP A 325 -6.19 -5.25 -7.27
N PHE A 326 -5.60 -4.26 -6.58
CA PHE A 326 -6.31 -3.04 -6.22
C PHE A 326 -6.62 -2.19 -7.45
N ALA A 327 -5.67 -1.97 -8.35
CA ALA A 327 -5.86 -1.12 -9.53
C ALA A 327 -6.95 -1.64 -10.48
N GLU A 328 -7.06 -2.96 -10.66
CA GLU A 328 -8.10 -3.64 -11.47
C GLU A 328 -9.52 -3.17 -11.14
N ASN A 329 -9.78 -2.95 -9.86
CA ASN A 329 -11.13 -2.78 -9.35
C ASN A 329 -11.48 -1.30 -9.06
N LEU A 330 -10.58 -0.36 -9.37
CA LEU A 330 -10.73 1.05 -9.00
C LEU A 330 -11.31 1.94 -10.11
N PRO A 331 -12.18 2.91 -9.75
CA PRO A 331 -12.61 3.98 -10.65
C PRO A 331 -11.45 4.85 -11.17
N ASP A 332 -11.65 5.52 -12.32
CA ASP A 332 -10.64 6.34 -13.00
C ASP A 332 -9.92 7.32 -12.07
N PHE A 333 -10.69 8.10 -11.31
CA PHE A 333 -10.15 9.13 -10.43
C PHE A 333 -9.20 8.55 -9.36
N GLN A 334 -9.48 7.37 -8.82
CA GLN A 334 -8.66 6.77 -7.77
C GLN A 334 -7.41 6.11 -8.31
N MET A 335 -7.51 5.47 -9.47
CA MET A 335 -6.33 5.00 -10.17
C MET A 335 -5.38 6.18 -10.43
N MET A 336 -5.94 7.34 -10.78
CA MET A 336 -5.14 8.56 -10.96
C MET A 336 -4.45 9.04 -9.69
N GLU A 337 -5.13 9.01 -8.54
CA GLU A 337 -4.50 9.32 -7.24
C GLU A 337 -3.39 8.33 -6.88
N ILE A 338 -3.55 7.04 -7.20
CA ILE A 338 -2.52 6.02 -6.95
C ILE A 338 -1.31 6.27 -7.82
N ILE A 339 -1.49 6.42 -9.13
CA ILE A 339 -0.40 6.73 -10.05
C ILE A 339 0.31 8.02 -9.61
N GLN A 340 -0.45 9.04 -9.18
CA GLN A 340 0.10 10.28 -8.63
C GLN A 340 0.89 10.04 -7.34
N CYS A 341 0.38 9.24 -6.41
CA CYS A 341 1.07 8.92 -5.15
C CYS A 341 2.41 8.23 -5.40
N ILE A 342 2.43 7.26 -6.33
CA ILE A 342 3.64 6.55 -6.75
C ILE A 342 4.61 7.51 -7.45
N ALA A 343 4.11 8.37 -8.35
CA ALA A 343 4.92 9.34 -9.07
C ALA A 343 5.50 10.42 -8.15
N SER A 344 4.73 10.93 -7.18
CA SER A 344 5.23 11.86 -6.14
C SER A 344 6.27 11.21 -5.22
N SER A 345 6.29 9.88 -5.17
CA SER A 345 7.28 9.11 -4.44
C SER A 345 8.57 8.87 -5.22
N LEU A 346 8.63 9.24 -6.51
CA LEU A 346 9.87 9.18 -7.29
C LEU A 346 10.85 10.21 -6.71
N PRO A 347 12.03 9.80 -6.23
CA PRO A 347 13.06 10.74 -5.79
C PRO A 347 13.33 11.78 -6.87
N THR A 348 13.35 13.07 -6.48
CA THR A 348 13.67 14.17 -7.38
C THR A 348 15.04 13.94 -8.00
N LEU A 349 15.07 13.71 -9.30
CA LEU A 349 16.30 13.50 -10.04
C LEU A 349 17.18 14.75 -9.94
N TYR A 350 18.45 14.52 -9.59
CA TYR A 350 19.54 15.50 -9.67
C TYR A 350 19.41 16.75 -8.78
N GLN A 351 19.63 16.57 -7.47
CA GLN A 351 20.35 17.58 -6.70
C GLN A 351 21.65 16.95 -6.15
N ASN A 352 22.73 17.34 -6.82
CA ASN A 352 24.16 17.22 -6.51
C ASN A 352 24.54 16.69 -5.12
N THR A 353 25.34 15.62 -5.08
CA THR A 353 26.73 15.66 -4.60
C THR A 353 27.40 14.32 -4.89
N GLU A 354 28.60 14.36 -5.47
CA GLU A 354 29.42 13.20 -5.83
C GLU A 354 29.94 12.40 -4.61
N GLU A 355 29.37 12.60 -3.42
CA GLU A 355 29.92 12.04 -2.19
C GLU A 355 29.37 10.66 -1.81
N HIS A 356 28.26 10.17 -2.40
CA HIS A 356 27.66 8.88 -2.02
C HIS A 356 27.21 8.00 -3.20
N ALA A 357 28.16 7.39 -3.92
CA ALA A 357 27.89 6.45 -5.02
C ALA A 357 26.99 5.24 -4.63
N SER A 358 27.01 4.81 -3.35
CA SER A 358 26.14 3.72 -2.87
C SER A 358 24.68 4.14 -2.66
N GLU A 359 24.43 5.42 -2.39
CA GLU A 359 23.10 6.00 -2.16
C GLU A 359 22.46 6.48 -3.49
N PHE A 360 23.30 6.77 -4.49
CA PHE A 360 22.86 6.99 -5.86
C PHE A 360 22.30 5.71 -6.51
N ASN A 361 23.01 4.58 -6.38
CA ASN A 361 22.60 3.29 -6.96
C ASN A 361 21.38 2.67 -6.26
N SER A 362 21.12 3.05 -5.01
CA SER A 362 19.93 2.63 -4.27
C SER A 362 18.68 3.34 -4.75
N ASN A 363 18.75 4.66 -4.90
CA ASN A 363 17.65 5.44 -5.46
C ASN A 363 17.31 5.00 -6.89
N PHE A 364 18.32 4.60 -7.68
CA PHE A 364 18.15 4.08 -9.04
C PHE A 364 17.21 2.86 -9.10
N ARG A 365 17.47 1.81 -8.31
CA ARG A 365 16.65 0.59 -8.38
C ARG A 365 15.25 0.79 -7.80
N LEU A 366 15.10 1.60 -6.74
CA LEU A 366 13.79 1.94 -6.20
C LEU A 366 12.95 2.71 -7.24
N GLN A 367 13.56 3.70 -7.91
CA GLN A 367 12.92 4.41 -9.02
C GLN A 367 12.47 3.45 -10.12
N LEU A 368 13.32 2.48 -10.49
CA LEU A 368 13.00 1.51 -11.51
C LEU A 368 11.81 0.63 -11.13
N LEU A 369 11.75 0.19 -9.87
CA LEU A 369 10.66 -0.60 -9.33
C LEU A 369 9.35 0.18 -9.32
N LEU A 370 9.38 1.44 -8.89
CA LEU A 370 8.21 2.33 -8.89
C LEU A 370 7.72 2.62 -10.31
N LEU A 371 8.63 2.86 -11.27
CA LEU A 371 8.27 3.06 -12.68
C LEU A 371 7.66 1.80 -13.30
N LYS A 372 8.21 0.62 -13.01
CA LYS A 372 7.61 -0.66 -13.46
C LYS A 372 6.24 -0.90 -12.83
N THR A 373 6.05 -0.48 -11.58
CA THR A 373 4.74 -0.53 -10.92
C THR A 373 3.74 0.40 -11.60
N ILE A 374 4.13 1.64 -11.91
CA ILE A 374 3.31 2.58 -12.70
C ILE A 374 2.97 1.98 -14.06
N GLN A 375 3.97 1.45 -14.78
CA GLN A 375 3.77 0.84 -16.09
C GLN A 375 2.75 -0.31 -16.04
N LYS A 376 2.84 -1.17 -15.02
CA LYS A 376 1.93 -2.31 -14.84
C LYS A 376 0.48 -1.83 -14.64
N ILE A 377 0.27 -0.92 -13.69
CA ILE A 377 -1.04 -0.31 -13.40
C ILE A 377 -1.63 0.35 -14.65
N THR A 378 -0.84 1.15 -15.35
CA THR A 378 -1.30 1.85 -16.57
C THR A 378 -1.62 0.87 -17.71
N THR A 379 -0.90 -0.24 -17.82
CA THR A 379 -1.18 -1.26 -18.84
C THR A 379 -2.52 -1.94 -18.58
N GLN A 380 -2.78 -2.31 -17.33
CA GLN A 380 -4.05 -2.94 -16.94
C GLN A 380 -5.23 -2.00 -17.19
N TYR A 381 -5.10 -0.74 -16.79
CA TYR A 381 -6.09 0.31 -17.04
C TYR A 381 -6.53 0.42 -18.50
N GLN A 382 -5.55 0.37 -19.41
CA GLN A 382 -5.78 0.45 -20.85
C GLN A 382 -6.44 -0.82 -21.40
N SER A 383 -6.24 -1.99 -20.77
CA SER A 383 -6.76 -3.27 -21.26
C SER A 383 -8.25 -3.51 -20.95
N GLU A 384 -8.75 -2.96 -19.85
CA GLU A 384 -10.12 -3.22 -19.37
C GLU A 384 -11.16 -2.19 -19.85
N LYS A 385 -10.73 -0.98 -20.21
CA LYS A 385 -11.65 0.10 -20.61
C LYS A 385 -11.72 0.27 -22.12
N SER A 386 -12.93 0.18 -22.65
CA SER A 386 -13.21 0.53 -24.05
C SER A 386 -12.76 1.97 -24.36
N SER A 387 -12.15 2.18 -25.53
CA SER A 387 -11.53 3.43 -26.01
C SER A 387 -12.33 4.73 -25.80
N GLU A 388 -13.66 4.67 -25.69
CA GLU A 388 -14.51 5.85 -25.45
C GLU A 388 -14.58 6.30 -23.97
N ALA A 389 -14.24 5.43 -23.01
CA ALA A 389 -14.37 5.68 -21.57
C ALA A 389 -13.08 6.18 -20.89
N ILE A 390 -11.95 6.22 -21.61
CA ILE A 390 -10.67 6.67 -21.04
C ILE A 390 -10.75 8.16 -20.71
N SER A 391 -10.27 8.51 -19.50
CA SER A 391 -10.27 9.88 -18.98
C SER A 391 -9.45 10.84 -19.86
N THR A 392 -9.83 12.12 -19.90
CA THR A 392 -9.12 13.14 -20.70
C THR A 392 -7.70 13.38 -20.18
N LEU A 393 -6.75 13.73 -21.06
CA LEU A 393 -5.33 13.94 -20.65
C LEU A 393 -5.17 15.07 -19.62
N THR A 394 -6.13 15.99 -19.56
CA THR A 394 -6.22 17.06 -18.56
C THR A 394 -6.59 16.57 -17.16
N THR A 395 -7.15 15.37 -17.04
CA THR A 395 -7.48 14.73 -15.75
C THR A 395 -6.23 14.15 -15.08
N PHE A 396 -5.15 13.95 -15.85
CA PHE A 396 -3.89 13.49 -15.30
C PHE A 396 -3.19 14.62 -14.55
N PRO A 397 -2.79 14.41 -13.28
CA PRO A 397 -2.14 15.42 -12.47
C PRO A 397 -0.79 15.79 -13.07
N HIS A 398 -0.50 17.09 -13.14
CA HIS A 398 0.76 17.59 -13.69
C HIS A 398 2.00 17.02 -12.97
N GLN A 399 1.85 16.66 -11.69
CA GLN A 399 2.89 16.03 -10.88
C GLN A 399 3.32 14.64 -11.40
N LEU A 400 2.53 14.00 -12.27
CA LEU A 400 2.90 12.74 -12.92
C LEU A 400 3.79 12.97 -14.15
N PHE A 401 3.40 13.90 -15.02
CA PHE A 401 4.08 14.11 -16.30
C PHE A 401 5.42 14.82 -16.15
N ASP A 402 5.55 15.80 -15.25
CA ASP A 402 6.81 16.54 -15.08
C ASP A 402 8.01 15.61 -14.73
N PRO A 403 7.92 14.67 -13.77
CA PRO A 403 8.99 13.70 -13.50
C PRO A 403 9.25 12.74 -14.67
N LEU A 404 8.19 12.21 -15.30
CA LEU A 404 8.31 11.27 -16.42
C LEU A 404 8.98 11.92 -17.63
N ILE A 405 8.59 13.15 -17.97
CA ILE A 405 9.20 13.91 -19.08
C ILE A 405 10.69 14.18 -18.79
N LYS A 406 11.05 14.51 -17.54
CA LYS A 406 12.46 14.69 -17.15
C LYS A 406 13.26 13.37 -17.25
N LEU A 407 12.65 12.22 -16.98
CA LEU A 407 13.31 10.91 -17.11
C LEU A 407 13.69 10.56 -18.56
N ILE A 408 13.02 11.16 -19.56
CA ILE A 408 13.36 10.96 -20.98
C ILE A 408 14.82 11.36 -21.29
N SER A 409 15.40 12.32 -20.54
CA SER A 409 16.79 12.74 -20.71
C SER A 409 17.74 12.18 -19.63
N SER A 410 17.34 11.12 -18.93
CA SER A 410 18.20 10.40 -17.99
C SER A 410 19.39 9.76 -18.71
N PRO A 411 20.61 9.73 -18.14
CA PRO A 411 21.76 9.04 -18.76
C PRO A 411 21.55 7.54 -18.89
N GLU A 412 20.65 6.95 -18.10
CA GLU A 412 20.41 5.52 -18.03
C GLU A 412 19.31 5.09 -19.01
N VAL A 413 19.63 4.14 -19.90
CA VAL A 413 18.77 3.73 -21.02
C VAL A 413 17.43 3.17 -20.54
N GLU A 414 17.43 2.40 -19.45
CA GLU A 414 16.22 1.74 -18.94
C GLU A 414 15.19 2.76 -18.45
N PHE A 415 15.62 3.86 -17.82
CA PHE A 415 14.73 4.93 -17.41
C PHE A 415 14.14 5.69 -18.59
N ARG A 416 14.96 6.00 -19.61
CA ARG A 416 14.47 6.65 -20.82
C ARG A 416 13.40 5.80 -21.49
N LEU A 417 13.66 4.50 -21.61
CA LEU A 417 12.73 3.57 -22.24
C LEU A 417 11.42 3.46 -21.45
N LEU A 418 11.48 3.24 -20.13
CA LEU A 418 10.29 3.16 -19.28
C LEU A 418 9.48 4.46 -19.28
N ALA A 419 10.14 5.62 -19.22
CA ALA A 419 9.46 6.90 -19.29
C ALA A 419 8.71 7.07 -20.61
N LEU A 420 9.35 6.75 -21.74
CA LEU A 420 8.72 6.79 -23.06
C LEU A 420 7.53 5.81 -23.15
N GLU A 421 7.69 4.57 -22.70
CA GLU A 421 6.64 3.54 -22.72
C GLU A 421 5.45 3.90 -21.81
N ILE A 422 5.71 4.41 -20.60
CA ILE A 422 4.63 4.87 -19.69
C ILE A 422 3.88 6.04 -20.32
N ILE A 423 4.58 7.03 -20.88
CA ILE A 423 3.94 8.18 -21.52
C ILE A 423 3.12 7.73 -22.74
N GLN A 424 3.64 6.80 -23.54
CA GLN A 424 2.87 6.19 -24.64
C GLN A 424 1.59 5.56 -24.11
N LEU A 425 1.66 4.70 -23.08
CA LEU A 425 0.49 4.06 -22.48
C LEU A 425 -0.53 5.06 -21.92
N LEU A 426 -0.09 6.22 -21.42
CA LEU A 426 -0.99 7.26 -20.91
C LEU A 426 -1.66 8.06 -22.03
N VAL A 427 -0.99 8.23 -23.18
CA VAL A 427 -1.47 9.03 -24.32
C VAL A 427 -2.24 8.19 -25.34
N ASP A 428 -1.87 6.92 -25.52
CA ASP A 428 -2.36 6.03 -26.58
C ASP A 428 -3.67 5.32 -26.20
N ARG A 429 -4.80 5.95 -26.52
CA ARG A 429 -6.14 5.48 -26.18
C ARG A 429 -6.76 4.55 -27.22
N TRP A 430 -6.23 4.60 -28.43
CA TRP A 430 -6.66 3.77 -29.55
C TRP A 430 -5.72 2.59 -29.79
N HIS A 431 -4.75 2.38 -28.90
CA HIS A 431 -3.73 1.33 -28.97
C HIS A 431 -2.97 1.35 -30.32
N TYR A 432 -2.62 2.55 -30.79
CA TYR A 432 -1.78 2.75 -31.97
C TYR A 432 -0.38 2.12 -31.79
N ALA A 433 0.13 2.03 -30.56
CA ALA A 433 1.41 1.43 -30.21
C ALA A 433 1.54 -0.01 -30.72
N ASP A 434 0.46 -0.80 -30.69
CA ASP A 434 0.44 -2.18 -31.18
C ASP A 434 0.87 -2.26 -32.66
N ARG A 435 0.54 -1.22 -33.42
CA ARG A 435 0.79 -1.13 -34.86
C ARG A 435 2.00 -0.26 -35.20
N LEU A 436 2.42 0.63 -34.29
CA LEU A 436 3.48 1.62 -34.51
C LEU A 436 4.72 1.42 -33.63
N SER A 437 4.80 0.29 -32.91
CA SER A 437 5.93 -0.08 -32.04
C SER A 437 7.27 -0.31 -32.77
N LYS A 438 7.28 -0.36 -34.11
CA LYS A 438 8.48 -0.56 -34.92
C LYS A 438 8.55 0.46 -36.05
N ILE A 439 9.74 1.02 -36.25
CA ILE A 439 10.06 1.86 -37.41
C ILE A 439 9.92 1.01 -38.68
N ARG A 440 9.02 1.42 -39.57
CA ARG A 440 8.79 0.80 -40.88
C ARG A 440 8.27 1.82 -41.88
N ILE A 441 8.57 1.59 -43.15
CA ILE A 441 7.97 2.33 -44.27
C ILE A 441 6.69 1.60 -44.66
N PHE A 442 5.57 2.32 -44.68
CA PHE A 442 4.29 1.81 -45.13
C PHE A 442 4.15 2.04 -46.62
N GLN A 443 3.74 1.02 -47.37
CA GLN A 443 3.36 1.18 -48.78
C GLN A 443 1.87 1.49 -48.89
N ASP A 444 1.03 0.76 -48.15
CA ASP A 444 -0.41 0.95 -48.09
C ASP A 444 -0.87 1.22 -46.65
N ILE A 445 -1.57 2.33 -46.46
CA ILE A 445 -2.10 2.81 -45.16
C ILE A 445 -3.21 1.89 -44.66
N SER A 446 -3.90 1.19 -45.56
CA SER A 446 -4.95 0.24 -45.22
C SER A 446 -4.43 -0.85 -44.28
N GLN A 447 -3.14 -1.16 -44.34
CA GLN A 447 -2.44 -2.08 -43.42
C GLN A 447 -2.40 -1.58 -41.97
N LEU A 448 -2.57 -0.29 -41.75
CA LEU A 448 -2.63 0.33 -40.42
C LEU A 448 -4.00 0.16 -39.77
N GLY A 449 -5.06 -0.15 -40.53
CA GLY A 449 -6.41 -0.44 -40.05
C GLY A 449 -6.99 0.60 -39.09
N LEU A 450 -6.69 1.89 -39.31
CA LEU A 450 -7.12 2.98 -38.42
C LEU A 450 -8.65 3.02 -38.28
N PRO A 451 -9.20 3.35 -37.09
CA PRO A 451 -10.63 3.54 -36.91
C PRO A 451 -11.18 4.55 -37.93
N THR A 452 -12.13 4.11 -38.75
CA THR A 452 -12.86 4.91 -39.73
C THR A 452 -14.03 5.61 -39.03
N GLY A 453 -13.78 6.80 -38.47
CA GLY A 453 -14.81 7.56 -37.77
C GLY A 453 -14.35 8.91 -37.27
N THR A 454 -15.10 9.95 -37.63
CA THR A 454 -14.90 11.37 -37.33
C THR A 454 -15.18 11.68 -35.86
N LYS A 455 -14.16 11.54 -35.01
CA LYS A 455 -13.85 12.38 -33.83
C LYS A 455 -12.57 11.83 -33.19
N ARG A 456 -11.45 11.95 -33.92
CA ARG A 456 -10.13 11.42 -33.50
C ARG A 456 -9.49 12.24 -32.37
N SER A 457 -9.86 13.51 -32.20
CA SER A 457 -9.45 14.32 -31.06
C SER A 457 -10.63 14.71 -30.18
N ARG A 458 -10.39 14.74 -28.87
CA ARG A 458 -11.13 15.61 -27.98
C ARG A 458 -10.36 16.92 -27.92
N LEU A 459 -10.97 18.04 -28.33
CA LEU A 459 -10.40 19.39 -28.15
C LEU A 459 -9.92 19.65 -26.71
N SER A 460 -10.40 18.88 -25.73
CA SER A 460 -9.99 18.93 -24.32
C SER A 460 -8.50 18.66 -24.09
N ASP A 461 -7.77 18.04 -25.02
CA ASP A 461 -6.36 17.65 -24.82
C ASP A 461 -5.36 18.57 -25.53
N ILE A 462 -5.83 19.47 -26.40
CA ILE A 462 -5.00 20.54 -26.99
C ILE A 462 -4.30 21.38 -25.88
N PRO A 463 -4.96 21.73 -24.75
CA PRO A 463 -4.28 22.39 -23.63
C PRO A 463 -3.13 21.58 -23.03
N PHE A 464 -3.21 20.24 -23.02
CA PHE A 464 -2.12 19.38 -22.56
C PHE A 464 -0.91 19.52 -23.49
N MET A 465 -1.13 19.43 -24.80
CA MET A 465 -0.06 19.60 -25.80
C MET A 465 0.55 21.00 -25.76
N LYS A 466 -0.25 22.05 -25.59
CA LYS A 466 0.26 23.42 -25.41
C LYS A 466 1.11 23.58 -24.15
N LYS A 467 0.79 22.85 -23.08
CA LYS A 467 1.50 22.93 -21.80
C LYS A 467 2.80 22.13 -21.80
N PHE A 468 2.77 20.89 -22.30
CA PHE A 468 3.91 19.96 -22.20
C PHE A 468 4.69 19.78 -23.50
N GLY A 469 4.16 20.20 -24.65
CA GLY A 469 4.77 19.97 -25.97
C GLY A 469 6.20 20.50 -26.08
N HIS A 470 6.45 21.72 -25.60
CA HIS A 470 7.82 22.27 -25.58
C HIS A 470 8.76 21.45 -24.68
N GLN A 471 8.29 20.98 -23.52
CA GLN A 471 9.11 20.15 -22.64
C GLN A 471 9.40 18.79 -23.29
N PHE A 472 8.40 18.15 -23.91
CA PHE A 472 8.59 16.91 -24.67
C PHE A 472 9.66 17.06 -25.73
N ARG A 473 9.53 18.08 -26.60
CA ARG A 473 10.52 18.38 -27.65
C ARG A 473 11.92 18.55 -27.06
N SER A 474 12.06 19.35 -26.00
CA SER A 474 13.35 19.62 -25.36
C SER A 474 14.00 18.36 -24.78
N GLN A 475 13.22 17.50 -24.11
CA GLN A 475 13.77 16.27 -23.50
C GLN A 475 14.01 15.17 -24.54
N LEU A 476 13.17 15.05 -25.56
CA LEU A 476 13.38 14.14 -26.69
C LEU A 476 14.63 14.52 -27.49
N TYR A 477 14.85 15.82 -27.73
CA TYR A 477 16.08 16.30 -28.36
C TYR A 477 17.33 15.84 -27.59
N LYS A 478 17.36 16.05 -26.26
CA LYS A 478 18.45 15.58 -25.41
C LYS A 478 18.59 14.05 -25.42
N CYS A 479 17.46 13.33 -25.40
CA CYS A 479 17.43 11.86 -25.45
C CYS A 479 18.12 11.32 -26.70
N ILE A 480 17.82 11.89 -27.87
CA ILE A 480 18.38 11.46 -29.17
C ILE A 480 19.90 11.61 -29.21
N LEU A 481 20.45 12.63 -28.54
CA LEU A 481 21.87 12.94 -28.52
C LEU A 481 22.69 12.11 -27.52
N PHE A 482 22.10 11.12 -26.83
CA PHE A 482 22.89 10.19 -26.02
C PHE A 482 23.62 9.15 -26.88
N GLU A 483 24.88 8.89 -26.54
CA GLU A 483 25.70 7.89 -27.23
C GLU A 483 25.22 6.45 -26.96
N ASN A 484 24.73 6.17 -25.74
CA ASN A 484 24.31 4.83 -25.31
C ASN A 484 22.90 4.42 -25.76
N ASN A 485 22.31 5.14 -26.73
CA ASN A 485 20.99 4.79 -27.26
C ASN A 485 20.99 3.42 -27.94
N THR A 486 19.92 2.66 -27.67
CA THR A 486 19.66 1.38 -28.35
C THR A 486 18.54 1.55 -29.37
N LYS A 487 18.38 0.59 -30.29
CA LYS A 487 17.26 0.57 -31.25
C LYS A 487 15.88 0.74 -30.60
N LYS A 488 15.71 0.26 -29.35
CA LYS A 488 14.46 0.37 -28.61
C LYS A 488 14.09 1.82 -28.31
N ILE A 489 15.06 2.69 -28.03
CA ILE A 489 14.82 4.11 -27.79
C ILE A 489 14.30 4.78 -29.06
N PHE A 490 14.91 4.52 -30.22
CA PHE A 490 14.42 5.08 -31.48
C PHE A 490 13.01 4.58 -31.82
N TYR A 491 12.71 3.30 -31.58
CA TYR A 491 11.35 2.77 -31.74
C TYR A 491 10.35 3.45 -30.81
N ALA A 492 10.71 3.67 -29.55
CA ALA A 492 9.85 4.35 -28.59
C ALA A 492 9.63 5.83 -28.95
N ILE A 493 10.65 6.56 -29.39
CA ILE A 493 10.50 7.96 -29.84
C ILE A 493 9.60 8.01 -31.08
N TYR A 494 9.85 7.15 -32.07
CA TYR A 494 9.01 7.04 -33.26
C TYR A 494 7.54 6.78 -32.89
N CYS A 495 7.30 5.78 -32.04
CA CYS A 495 5.95 5.43 -31.61
C CYS A 495 5.26 6.61 -30.90
N LEU A 496 5.95 7.27 -29.97
CA LEU A 496 5.41 8.43 -29.25
C LEU A 496 5.09 9.60 -30.18
N MET A 497 5.97 9.92 -31.13
CA MET A 497 5.73 10.98 -32.12
C MET A 497 4.46 10.71 -32.92
N ASN A 498 4.26 9.48 -33.40
CA ASN A 498 3.06 9.14 -34.16
C ASN A 498 1.80 9.13 -33.29
N ILE A 499 1.87 8.58 -32.08
CA ILE A 499 0.75 8.57 -31.12
C ILE A 499 0.31 10.01 -30.84
N VAL A 500 1.25 10.89 -30.49
CA VAL A 500 0.95 12.30 -30.18
C VAL A 500 0.30 13.01 -31.36
N THR A 501 0.82 12.84 -32.58
CA THR A 501 0.25 13.46 -33.78
C THR A 501 -1.16 12.92 -34.08
N LEU A 502 -1.36 11.61 -34.00
CA LEU A 502 -2.64 10.94 -34.28
C LEU A 502 -3.72 11.24 -33.22
N GLU A 503 -3.34 11.24 -31.94
CA GLU A 503 -4.24 11.48 -30.80
C GLU A 503 -4.63 12.96 -30.68
N ALA A 504 -3.68 13.88 -30.94
CA ALA A 504 -3.99 15.31 -30.95
C ALA A 504 -4.87 15.68 -32.14
N ASN A 505 -4.63 15.07 -33.30
CA ASN A 505 -5.27 15.38 -34.59
C ASN A 505 -5.44 16.89 -34.81
N ASP A 506 -4.38 17.64 -34.46
CA ASP A 506 -4.33 19.09 -34.47
C ASP A 506 -3.18 19.53 -35.41
N PRO A 507 -3.43 20.43 -36.37
CA PRO A 507 -2.41 20.86 -37.32
C PRO A 507 -1.19 21.51 -36.66
N ASP A 508 -1.36 22.25 -35.56
CA ASP A 508 -0.24 22.90 -34.87
C ASP A 508 0.70 21.84 -34.27
N VAL A 509 0.11 20.79 -33.67
CA VAL A 509 0.89 19.66 -33.14
C VAL A 509 1.63 18.91 -34.26
N LEU A 510 0.98 18.66 -35.40
CA LEU A 510 1.64 18.05 -36.57
C LEU A 510 2.85 18.88 -37.02
N VAL A 511 2.66 20.19 -37.18
CA VAL A 511 3.71 21.13 -37.58
C VAL A 511 4.86 21.15 -36.57
N ASP A 512 4.56 21.14 -35.27
CA ASP A 512 5.58 21.11 -34.22
C ASP A 512 6.45 19.84 -34.28
N VAL A 513 5.83 18.68 -34.53
CA VAL A 513 6.58 17.42 -34.66
C VAL A 513 7.39 17.37 -35.96
N ILE A 514 6.87 17.93 -37.07
CA ILE A 514 7.62 18.08 -38.33
C ILE A 514 8.83 19.00 -38.12
N HIS A 515 8.66 20.15 -37.45
CA HIS A 515 9.77 21.03 -37.12
C HIS A 515 10.82 20.34 -36.25
N PHE A 516 10.39 19.52 -35.29
CA PHE A 516 11.30 18.72 -34.49
C PHE A 516 12.12 17.73 -35.34
N CYS A 517 11.51 17.07 -36.33
CA CYS A 517 12.23 16.23 -37.29
C CYS A 517 13.33 17.02 -38.02
N PHE A 518 12.98 18.19 -38.58
CA PHE A 518 13.95 19.04 -39.29
C PHE A 518 15.08 19.54 -38.38
N GLU A 519 14.77 19.90 -37.13
CA GLU A 519 15.78 20.32 -36.17
C GLU A 519 16.81 19.22 -35.92
N ILE A 520 16.36 18.01 -35.55
CA ILE A 520 17.26 16.89 -35.29
C ILE A 520 18.10 16.58 -36.53
N GLN A 521 17.45 16.55 -37.69
CA GLN A 521 18.08 16.26 -38.96
C GLN A 521 19.18 17.25 -39.30
N SER A 522 18.91 18.55 -39.15
CA SER A 522 19.89 19.61 -39.40
C SER A 522 21.12 19.50 -38.49
N VAL A 523 20.92 19.10 -37.23
CA VAL A 523 22.00 18.93 -36.25
C VAL A 523 22.84 17.71 -36.60
N ILE A 524 22.19 16.61 -36.97
CA ILE A 524 22.87 15.36 -37.32
C ILE A 524 23.73 15.52 -38.57
N ILE A 525 23.23 16.19 -39.61
CA ILE A 525 24.02 16.43 -40.84
C ILE A 525 25.26 17.26 -40.54
N LYS A 526 25.12 18.36 -39.77
CA LYS A 526 26.27 19.17 -39.34
C LYS A 526 27.30 18.35 -38.57
N MET A 527 26.86 17.46 -37.68
CA MET A 527 27.77 16.57 -36.92
C MET A 527 28.48 15.54 -37.81
N MET A 528 27.90 15.19 -38.96
CA MET A 528 28.51 14.26 -39.91
C MET A 528 29.55 14.94 -40.82
N ASP A 529 29.30 16.18 -41.24
CA ASP A 529 30.16 16.94 -42.15
C ASP A 529 31.46 17.46 -41.49
N GLU A 530 31.43 17.78 -40.19
CA GLU A 530 32.56 18.45 -39.50
C GLU A 530 33.68 17.50 -39.00
N ASP A 531 33.72 16.23 -39.42
CA ASP A 531 34.61 15.18 -38.87
C ASP A 531 34.51 14.98 -37.33
N GLN A 532 33.61 15.67 -36.66
CA GLN A 532 33.30 15.57 -35.23
C GLN A 532 32.18 14.56 -34.97
N ARG A 533 32.38 13.28 -35.32
CA ARG A 533 31.39 12.24 -34.99
C ARG A 533 31.28 12.07 -33.47
N LYS A 534 30.33 12.78 -32.87
CA LYS A 534 30.01 12.70 -31.43
C LYS A 534 29.11 11.52 -31.07
N LEU A 535 28.44 10.91 -32.05
CA LEU A 535 27.54 9.78 -31.84
C LEU A 535 28.04 8.51 -32.56
N PRO A 536 27.66 7.32 -32.07
CA PRO A 536 27.86 6.07 -32.81
C PRO A 536 27.13 6.07 -34.16
N LYS A 537 27.72 5.43 -35.19
CA LYS A 537 27.10 5.21 -36.51
C LYS A 537 25.67 4.66 -36.41
N THR A 538 25.45 3.71 -35.50
CA THR A 538 24.13 3.10 -35.26
C THR A 538 23.06 4.11 -34.86
N ASN A 539 23.44 5.17 -34.14
CA ASN A 539 22.51 6.18 -33.67
C ASN A 539 22.13 7.11 -34.83
N TYR A 540 23.09 7.49 -35.68
CA TYR A 540 22.81 8.23 -36.91
C TYR A 540 21.80 7.48 -37.80
N TYR A 541 22.04 6.20 -38.09
CA TYR A 541 21.09 5.40 -38.86
C TYR A 541 19.72 5.28 -38.18
N GLY A 542 19.68 5.12 -36.85
CA GLY A 542 18.45 5.07 -36.08
C GLY A 542 17.62 6.35 -36.20
N ILE A 543 18.27 7.52 -36.15
CA ILE A 543 17.64 8.83 -36.28
C ILE A 543 17.10 9.03 -37.69
N HIS A 544 17.92 8.75 -38.70
CA HIS A 544 17.49 8.87 -40.10
C HIS A 544 16.30 7.96 -40.42
N ALA A 545 16.36 6.70 -39.99
CA ALA A 545 15.27 5.75 -40.18
C ALA A 545 13.98 6.20 -39.47
N LEU A 546 14.09 6.76 -38.26
CA LEU A 546 12.97 7.32 -37.51
C LEU A 546 12.28 8.45 -38.27
N ILE A 547 13.06 9.42 -38.77
CA ILE A 547 12.54 10.59 -39.48
C ILE A 547 11.87 10.17 -40.80
N ALA A 548 12.56 9.34 -41.60
CA ALA A 548 12.02 8.85 -42.86
C ALA A 548 10.71 8.08 -42.67
N ALA A 549 10.62 7.22 -41.65
CA ALA A 549 9.39 6.49 -41.34
C ALA A 549 8.27 7.40 -40.82
N TYR A 550 8.59 8.45 -40.08
CA TYR A 550 7.59 9.41 -39.61
C TYR A 550 7.00 10.19 -40.79
N PHE A 551 7.85 10.75 -41.65
CA PHE A 551 7.39 11.47 -42.85
C PHE A 551 6.61 10.58 -43.81
N ASN A 552 7.06 9.33 -44.01
CA ASN A 552 6.31 8.36 -44.82
C ASN A 552 4.91 8.08 -44.28
N LEU A 553 4.74 7.99 -42.95
CA LEU A 553 3.41 7.79 -42.37
C LEU A 553 2.56 9.06 -42.48
N MET A 554 3.13 10.23 -42.20
CA MET A 554 2.38 11.49 -42.20
C MET A 554 1.96 11.94 -43.60
N SER A 555 2.81 11.75 -44.62
CA SER A 555 2.47 12.10 -46.02
C SER A 555 1.21 11.37 -46.48
N LYS A 556 1.14 10.10 -46.09
CA LYS A 556 0.07 9.18 -46.33
C LYS A 556 -1.21 9.52 -45.58
N LEU A 557 -1.11 9.92 -44.31
CA LEU A 557 -2.28 10.19 -43.47
C LEU A 557 -2.95 11.54 -43.73
N TYR A 558 -2.18 12.56 -44.09
CA TYR A 558 -2.66 13.94 -44.24
C TYR A 558 -2.86 14.39 -45.71
N ASP A 559 -2.58 13.50 -46.68
CA ASP A 559 -2.84 13.66 -48.12
C ASP A 559 -2.38 15.03 -48.68
N ILE A 560 -1.17 15.43 -48.30
CA ILE A 560 -0.52 16.64 -48.81
C ILE A 560 0.16 16.24 -50.12
N ASN A 561 -0.53 16.40 -51.25
CA ASN A 561 -0.08 15.92 -52.57
C ASN A 561 1.41 16.14 -52.86
N GLN A 562 1.91 17.37 -52.74
CA GLN A 562 3.33 17.69 -53.00
C GLN A 562 4.31 16.97 -52.06
N PHE A 563 3.91 16.77 -50.81
CA PHE A 563 4.72 16.07 -49.81
C PHE A 563 4.67 14.55 -50.02
N SER A 564 3.52 14.00 -50.41
CA SER A 564 3.41 12.58 -50.77
C SER A 564 4.23 12.25 -52.00
N ASP A 565 4.12 13.04 -53.07
CA ASP A 565 4.86 12.84 -54.32
C ASP A 565 6.38 12.83 -54.06
N HIS A 566 6.87 13.75 -53.22
CA HIS A 566 8.29 13.82 -52.86
C HIS A 566 8.74 12.62 -52.01
N VAL A 567 7.95 12.21 -51.03
CA VAL A 567 8.25 11.04 -50.19
C VAL A 567 8.25 9.75 -51.03
N ASP A 568 7.34 9.62 -51.99
CA ASP A 568 7.28 8.46 -52.88
C ASP A 568 8.48 8.45 -53.83
N GLN A 569 8.86 9.59 -54.41
CA GLN A 569 10.08 9.74 -55.23
C GLN A 569 11.34 9.33 -54.45
N VAL A 570 11.51 9.85 -53.23
CA VAL A 570 12.65 9.48 -52.38
C VAL A 570 12.61 7.99 -52.02
N SER A 571 11.42 7.41 -51.82
CA SER A 571 11.27 5.97 -51.52
C SER A 571 11.67 5.08 -52.70
N GLU A 572 11.39 5.50 -53.94
CA GLU A 572 11.81 4.81 -55.16
C GLU A 572 13.34 4.87 -55.35
N ASP A 573 13.95 6.05 -55.11
CA ASP A 573 15.40 6.24 -55.20
C ASP A 573 16.16 5.35 -54.19
N ILE A 574 15.63 5.17 -52.97
CA ILE A 574 16.19 4.25 -51.96
C ILE A 574 16.14 2.79 -52.44
N ALA A 575 15.01 2.38 -53.02
CA ALA A 575 14.86 1.01 -53.51
C ALA A 575 15.88 0.71 -54.61
N PHE A 576 16.19 1.72 -55.44
CA PHE A 576 17.22 1.65 -56.46
C PHE A 576 18.64 1.55 -55.88
N GLU A 577 18.98 2.35 -54.86
CA GLU A 577 20.32 2.28 -54.24
C GLU A 577 20.57 1.01 -53.39
N GLN A 578 19.53 0.44 -52.77
CA GLN A 578 19.65 -0.83 -52.07
C GLN A 578 19.98 -2.00 -53.02
N ILE A 579 19.57 -1.90 -54.29
CA ILE A 579 19.91 -2.86 -55.35
C ILE A 579 21.36 -2.70 -55.81
N SER A 580 21.92 -1.48 -55.77
CA SER A 580 23.30 -1.19 -56.19
C SER A 580 24.37 -1.43 -55.11
N GLY A 581 23.98 -1.79 -53.88
CA GLY A 581 24.88 -2.33 -52.85
C GLY A 581 25.48 -1.32 -51.87
N CYS A 582 25.25 -0.02 -52.06
CA CYS A 582 25.54 0.99 -51.04
C CYS A 582 24.40 0.98 -50.01
N ARG A 583 24.62 0.46 -48.79
CA ARG A 583 23.59 0.51 -47.72
C ARG A 583 23.79 1.68 -46.75
N GLU A 584 25.03 2.14 -46.57
CA GLU A 584 25.37 3.16 -45.58
C GLU A 584 25.12 4.60 -46.08
N GLU A 585 25.33 4.85 -47.37
CA GLU A 585 25.17 6.17 -48.00
C GLU A 585 23.69 6.48 -48.29
N SER A 586 22.89 5.44 -48.61
CA SER A 586 21.49 5.58 -49.03
C SER A 586 20.55 6.11 -47.98
N PHE A 587 20.78 5.79 -46.70
CA PHE A 587 19.98 6.37 -45.61
C PHE A 587 20.32 7.84 -45.35
N VAL A 588 21.58 8.23 -45.59
CA VAL A 588 22.05 9.62 -45.45
C VAL A 588 21.51 10.46 -46.61
N LEU A 589 21.62 9.96 -47.85
CA LEU A 589 21.05 10.54 -49.06
C LEU A 589 19.52 10.66 -48.97
N CYS A 590 18.82 9.62 -48.52
CA CYS A 590 17.37 9.62 -48.29
C CYS A 590 16.91 10.77 -47.40
N THR A 591 17.68 11.03 -46.34
CA THR A 591 17.32 12.08 -45.38
C THR A 591 17.70 13.45 -45.95
N ILE A 592 18.84 13.61 -46.64
CA ILE A 592 19.19 14.86 -47.32
C ILE A 592 18.15 15.24 -48.39
N CYS A 593 17.63 14.28 -49.16
CA CYS A 593 16.58 14.52 -50.15
C CYS A 593 15.25 14.96 -49.51
N LEU A 594 14.87 14.42 -48.36
CA LEU A 594 13.67 14.86 -47.61
C LEU A 594 13.77 16.30 -47.06
N ILE A 595 14.97 16.92 -47.01
CA ILE A 595 15.20 18.33 -46.59
C ILE A 595 15.05 19.33 -47.73
N SER A 596 15.08 18.88 -48.99
CA SER A 596 15.02 19.81 -50.13
C SER A 596 13.61 20.42 -50.35
N ILE A 597 12.69 20.19 -49.40
CA ILE A 597 11.42 20.90 -49.19
C ILE A 597 11.72 22.22 -48.49
#